data_AF-V4PSU6-F1
#
_entry.id   AF-V4PSU6-F1
#
_cell.length_a   1.000
_cell.length_b   1.000
_cell.length_c   1.000
_cell.angle_alpha   90.00
_cell.angle_beta   90.00
_cell.angle_gamma   90.00
#
_symmetry.space_group_name_H-M   'P 1'
#
loop_
_entity.id
_entity.type
_entity.pdbx_description
1 polymer ?
#
loop_
_entity_poly.entity_id
_entity_poly.type
_entity_poly.pdbx_seq_one_letter_code
_entity_poly.pdbx_strand_id
1 'polypeptide(L)'
;MSFAQKLAKFLADLAARLLPANRHAWGEAMRQEVRAIESAPDALAFAGGCLWAALCERITVMKAIVFTGRLVVGLVTALYGVMFLVMMVNGLTGQAVQPVQPWIVVWVAAMGFSDLAAAAGLVFWKPKLFWTAFVLAALPSLGLTVFGLATRSDMFLRFAWPFVPLALLAGAALFLAWLERGSRRPIAA
;
A
#
# COMPACT_ATOMS: atom_id res chain seq x y z
N MET A 1 -36.23 -30.24 5.07
CA MET A 1 -35.44 -29.02 5.37
C MET A 1 -35.96 -27.88 4.49
N SER A 2 -36.43 -26.78 5.10
CA SER A 2 -36.94 -25.62 4.37
C SER A 2 -35.82 -24.90 3.60
N PHE A 3 -36.18 -24.12 2.58
CA PHE A 3 -35.23 -23.31 1.83
C PHE A 3 -34.47 -22.33 2.74
N ALA A 4 -35.18 -21.64 3.64
CA ALA A 4 -34.59 -20.70 4.60
C ALA A 4 -33.50 -21.37 5.47
N GLN A 5 -33.72 -22.61 5.91
CA GLN A 5 -32.73 -23.32 6.72
C GLN A 5 -31.52 -23.80 5.91
N LYS A 6 -31.69 -24.10 4.61
CA LYS A 6 -30.55 -24.35 3.71
C LYS A 6 -29.74 -23.07 3.51
N LEU A 7 -30.40 -21.94 3.31
CA LEU A 7 -29.76 -20.64 3.14
C LEU A 7 -29.01 -20.22 4.41
N ALA A 8 -29.60 -20.39 5.59
CA ALA A 8 -28.94 -20.13 6.87
C ALA A 8 -27.63 -20.92 7.02
N LYS A 9 -27.65 -22.23 6.74
CA LYS A 9 -26.43 -23.07 6.77
C LYS A 9 -25.37 -22.59 5.77
N PHE A 10 -25.78 -22.23 4.55
CA PHE A 10 -24.87 -21.70 3.55
C PHE A 10 -24.23 -20.38 3.98
N LEU A 11 -25.01 -19.44 4.55
CA LEU A 11 -24.50 -18.16 5.05
C LEU A 11 -23.53 -18.36 6.22
N ALA A 12 -23.82 -19.29 7.14
CA ALA A 12 -22.94 -19.64 8.24
C ALA A 12 -21.61 -20.26 7.75
N ASP A 13 -21.69 -21.15 6.76
CA ASP A 13 -20.50 -21.73 6.12
C ASP A 13 -19.65 -20.67 5.42
N LEU A 14 -20.29 -19.72 4.73
CA LEU A 14 -19.62 -18.59 4.11
C LEU A 14 -18.94 -17.70 5.17
N ALA A 15 -19.65 -17.36 6.25
CA ALA A 15 -19.11 -16.59 7.37
C ALA A 15 -17.88 -17.28 7.99
N ALA A 16 -17.96 -18.59 8.22
CA ALA A 16 -16.86 -19.39 8.75
C ALA A 16 -15.63 -19.42 7.82
N ARG A 17 -15.84 -19.42 6.50
CA ARG A 17 -14.75 -19.34 5.51
C ARG A 17 -14.14 -17.95 5.38
N LEU A 18 -14.88 -16.90 5.72
CA LEU A 18 -14.42 -15.51 5.67
C LEU A 18 -13.60 -15.11 6.89
N LEU A 19 -13.75 -15.82 8.01
CA LEU A 19 -12.99 -15.58 9.24
C LEU A 19 -11.48 -15.86 9.04
N PRO A 20 -10.61 -15.08 9.71
CA PRO A 20 -9.18 -15.35 9.71
C PRO A 20 -8.87 -16.67 10.42
N ALA A 21 -7.73 -17.30 10.06
CA ALA A 21 -7.39 -18.65 10.49
C ALA A 21 -7.34 -18.83 12.02
N ASN A 22 -6.94 -17.78 12.77
CA ASN A 22 -6.92 -17.81 14.23
C ASN A 22 -8.33 -17.86 14.87
N ARG A 23 -9.41 -17.69 14.10
CA ARG A 23 -10.80 -17.76 14.57
C ARG A 23 -11.59 -18.93 13.99
N HIS A 24 -10.91 -19.98 13.49
CA HIS A 24 -11.59 -21.18 13.00
C HIS A 24 -12.55 -21.80 14.02
N ALA A 25 -12.19 -21.80 15.31
CA ALA A 25 -13.07 -22.31 16.38
C ALA A 25 -14.42 -21.56 16.44
N TRP A 26 -14.44 -20.25 16.16
CA TRP A 26 -15.69 -19.48 16.10
C TRP A 26 -16.51 -19.86 14.87
N GLY A 27 -15.87 -20.10 13.74
CA GLY A 27 -16.55 -20.58 12.53
C GLY A 27 -17.22 -21.94 12.74
N GLU A 28 -16.57 -22.87 13.44
CA GLU A 28 -17.18 -24.16 13.80
C GLU A 28 -18.34 -23.99 14.79
N ALA A 29 -18.20 -23.11 15.79
CA ALA A 29 -19.28 -22.78 16.72
C ALA A 29 -20.50 -22.20 15.98
N MET A 30 -20.31 -21.26 15.04
CA MET A 30 -21.40 -20.70 14.22
C MET A 30 -22.14 -21.79 13.43
N ARG A 31 -21.43 -22.77 12.88
CA ARG A 31 -22.04 -23.91 12.18
C ARG A 31 -22.84 -24.81 13.11
N GLN A 32 -22.36 -25.03 14.33
CA GLN A 32 -23.06 -25.84 15.32
C GLN A 32 -24.33 -25.13 15.80
N GLU A 33 -24.24 -23.84 16.13
CA GLU A 33 -25.37 -23.01 16.57
C GLU A 33 -26.48 -22.96 15.51
N VAL A 34 -26.14 -22.71 14.24
CA VAL A 34 -27.13 -22.69 13.14
C VAL A 34 -27.80 -24.05 12.93
N ARG A 35 -27.14 -25.15 13.29
CA ARG A 35 -27.75 -26.49 13.24
C ARG A 35 -28.67 -26.76 14.43
N ALA A 36 -28.42 -26.13 15.58
CA ALA A 36 -29.23 -26.26 16.79
C ALA A 36 -30.51 -25.41 16.74
N ILE A 37 -30.54 -24.32 15.97
CA ILE A 37 -31.73 -23.48 15.82
C ILE A 37 -32.79 -24.19 14.96
N GLU A 38 -33.91 -24.54 15.59
CA GLU A 38 -35.03 -25.23 14.96
C GLU A 38 -35.88 -24.31 14.06
N SER A 39 -36.04 -23.06 14.49
CA SER A 39 -36.80 -22.02 13.79
C SER A 39 -36.03 -21.50 12.57
N ALA A 40 -36.58 -21.73 11.37
CA ALA A 40 -35.98 -21.28 10.12
C ALA A 40 -35.72 -19.76 10.03
N PRO A 41 -36.63 -18.85 10.43
CA PRO A 41 -36.36 -17.41 10.41
C PRO A 41 -35.26 -17.01 11.39
N ASP A 42 -35.22 -17.61 12.58
CA ASP A 42 -34.20 -17.30 13.59
C ASP A 42 -32.82 -17.79 13.17
N ALA A 43 -32.75 -18.98 12.55
CA ALA A 43 -31.50 -19.51 11.99
C ALA A 43 -30.94 -18.60 10.90
N LEU A 44 -31.82 -18.04 10.05
CA LEU A 44 -31.43 -17.11 9.00
C LEU A 44 -30.93 -15.77 9.58
N ALA A 45 -31.64 -15.21 10.56
CA ALA A 45 -31.27 -13.98 11.22
C ALA A 45 -29.90 -14.12 11.92
N PHE A 46 -29.69 -15.23 12.64
CA PHE A 46 -28.41 -15.56 13.26
C PHE A 46 -27.29 -15.67 12.22
N ALA A 47 -27.48 -16.46 11.16
CA ALA A 47 -26.47 -16.65 10.12
C ALA A 47 -26.13 -15.34 9.40
N GLY A 48 -27.11 -14.46 9.18
CA GLY A 48 -26.90 -13.11 8.66
C GLY A 48 -26.04 -12.24 9.58
N GLY A 49 -26.31 -12.28 10.89
CA GLY A 49 -25.49 -11.61 11.90
C GLY A 49 -24.04 -12.12 11.93
N CYS A 50 -23.85 -13.45 11.85
CA CYS A 50 -22.52 -14.07 11.75
C CYS A 50 -21.76 -13.61 10.50
N LEU A 51 -22.43 -13.58 9.34
CA LEU A 51 -21.83 -13.13 8.09
C LEU A 51 -21.43 -11.66 8.16
N TRP A 52 -22.31 -10.80 8.70
CA TRP A 52 -22.01 -9.38 8.89
C TRP A 52 -20.79 -9.18 9.81
N ALA A 53 -20.76 -9.86 10.96
CA ALA A 53 -19.63 -9.80 11.88
C ALA A 53 -18.31 -10.29 11.24
N ALA A 54 -18.35 -11.39 10.48
CA ALA A 54 -17.18 -11.91 9.76
C ALA A 54 -16.68 -10.92 8.70
N LEU A 55 -17.57 -10.22 7.99
CA LEU A 55 -17.21 -9.18 7.03
C LEU A 55 -16.57 -7.97 7.72
N CYS A 56 -17.15 -7.49 8.82
CA CYS A 56 -16.59 -6.40 9.61
C CYS A 56 -15.19 -6.72 10.13
N GLU A 57 -14.98 -7.94 10.64
CA GLU A 57 -13.68 -8.41 11.10
C GLU A 57 -12.67 -8.43 9.94
N ARG A 58 -13.04 -9.02 8.79
CA ARG A 58 -12.16 -9.10 7.62
C ARG A 58 -11.76 -7.72 7.09
N ILE A 59 -12.69 -6.77 7.06
CA ILE A 59 -12.41 -5.38 6.70
C ILE A 59 -11.43 -4.75 7.70
N THR A 60 -11.55 -5.06 8.98
CA THR A 60 -10.69 -4.50 10.05
C THR A 60 -9.26 -5.03 9.93
N VAL A 61 -9.09 -6.34 9.73
CA VAL A 61 -7.78 -6.97 9.49
C VAL A 61 -7.16 -6.41 8.21
N MET A 62 -7.93 -6.26 7.13
CA MET A 62 -7.44 -5.70 5.87
C MET A 62 -6.98 -4.25 6.05
N LYS A 63 -7.74 -3.42 6.77
CA LYS A 63 -7.35 -2.04 7.10
C LYS A 63 -6.03 -2.01 7.88
N ALA A 64 -5.86 -2.90 8.86
CA ALA A 64 -4.62 -3.00 9.63
C ALA A 64 -3.43 -3.38 8.73
N ILE A 65 -3.57 -4.43 7.91
CA ILE A 65 -2.52 -4.87 6.97
C ILE A 65 -2.14 -3.74 6.00
N VAL A 66 -3.12 -3.06 5.41
CA VAL A 66 -2.89 -1.94 4.48
C VAL A 66 -2.20 -0.79 5.19
N PHE A 67 -2.61 -0.47 6.42
CA PHE A 67 -1.97 0.59 7.21
C PHE A 67 -0.52 0.25 7.57
N THR A 68 -0.25 -0.97 8.04
CA THR A 68 1.11 -1.45 8.32
C THR A 68 1.96 -1.43 7.06
N GLY A 69 1.43 -1.88 5.91
CA GLY A 69 2.12 -1.82 4.63
C GLY A 69 2.50 -0.39 4.25
N ARG A 70 1.57 0.57 4.39
CA ARG A 70 1.82 1.99 4.13
C ARG A 70 2.89 2.57 5.08
N LEU A 71 2.87 2.18 6.35
CA LEU A 71 3.88 2.61 7.32
C LEU A 71 5.28 2.09 6.96
N VAL A 72 5.41 0.81 6.63
CA VAL A 72 6.70 0.21 6.27
C VAL A 72 7.26 0.87 5.00
N VAL A 73 6.44 0.98 3.95
CA VAL A 73 6.84 1.61 2.69
C VAL A 73 7.15 3.09 2.89
N GLY A 74 6.34 3.81 3.67
CA GLY A 74 6.57 5.20 4.04
C GLY A 74 7.88 5.39 4.81
N LEU A 75 8.19 4.51 5.77
CA LEU A 75 9.43 4.54 6.55
C LEU A 75 10.65 4.34 5.66
N VAL A 76 10.65 3.34 4.79
CA VAL A 76 11.74 3.09 3.84
C VAL A 76 11.93 4.31 2.94
N THR A 77 10.86 4.86 2.38
CA THR A 77 10.90 6.07 1.54
C THR A 77 11.48 7.26 2.31
N ALA A 78 11.09 7.44 3.58
CA ALA A 78 11.63 8.50 4.42
C ALA A 78 13.14 8.34 4.68
N LEU A 79 13.62 7.12 4.91
CA LEU A 79 15.05 6.84 5.08
C LEU A 79 15.87 7.21 3.83
N TYR A 80 15.35 6.94 2.63
CA TYR A 80 15.96 7.41 1.39
C TYR A 80 15.99 8.94 1.32
N GLY A 81 14.87 9.59 1.65
CA GLY A 81 14.79 11.05 1.69
C GLY A 81 15.84 11.67 2.63
N VAL A 82 15.98 11.11 3.85
CA VAL A 82 17.01 11.54 4.82
C VAL A 82 18.42 11.31 4.28
N MET A 83 18.68 10.14 3.68
CA MET A 83 19.98 9.83 3.08
C MET A 83 20.38 10.87 2.03
N PHE A 84 19.46 11.27 1.14
CA PHE A 84 19.72 12.33 0.16
C PHE A 84 20.01 13.67 0.82
N LEU A 85 19.24 14.06 1.84
CA LEU A 85 19.51 15.32 2.55
C LEU A 85 20.89 15.30 3.24
N VAL A 86 21.33 14.16 3.78
CA VAL A 86 22.68 14.01 4.32
C VAL A 86 23.74 14.17 3.22
N MET A 87 23.53 13.57 2.04
CA MET A 87 24.43 13.74 0.90
C MET A 87 24.51 15.20 0.44
N MET A 88 23.39 15.93 0.45
CA MET A 88 23.34 17.37 0.16
C MET A 88 24.19 18.16 1.17
N VAL A 89 24.02 17.92 2.47
CA VAL A 89 24.79 18.60 3.53
C VAL A 89 26.29 18.32 3.38
N ASN A 90 26.66 17.07 3.10
CA ASN A 90 28.07 16.70 2.88
C ASN A 90 28.65 17.39 1.63
N GLY A 91 27.85 17.56 0.58
CA GLY A 91 28.23 18.32 -0.61
C GLY A 91 28.43 19.81 -0.33
N LEU A 92 27.57 20.42 0.49
CA LEU A 92 27.66 21.84 0.87
C LEU A 92 28.82 22.15 1.82
N THR A 93 29.13 21.23 2.73
CA THR A 93 30.20 21.40 3.73
C THR A 93 31.60 21.03 3.20
N GLY A 94 31.70 20.59 1.94
CA GLY A 94 32.96 20.19 1.33
C GLY A 94 33.53 18.88 1.90
N GLN A 95 32.74 18.10 2.63
CA GLN A 95 33.14 16.78 3.13
C GLN A 95 33.07 15.68 2.06
N ALA A 96 32.64 16.02 0.84
CA ALA A 96 32.67 15.12 -0.29
C ALA A 96 34.11 14.88 -0.79
N VAL A 97 34.40 13.64 -1.18
CA VAL A 97 35.71 13.21 -1.73
C VAL A 97 36.09 13.96 -3.01
N GLN A 98 35.10 14.53 -3.71
CA GLN A 98 35.27 15.26 -4.96
C GLN A 98 34.46 16.56 -4.92
N PRO A 99 34.91 17.63 -5.60
CA PRO A 99 34.14 18.86 -5.70
C PRO A 99 32.79 18.58 -6.38
N VAL A 100 31.71 18.78 -5.63
CA VAL A 100 30.34 18.55 -6.11
C VAL A 100 29.85 19.81 -6.82
N GLN A 101 29.36 19.67 -8.04
CA GLN A 101 28.81 20.81 -8.77
C GLN A 101 27.52 21.33 -8.10
N PRO A 102 27.27 22.65 -8.03
CA PRO A 102 26.12 23.22 -7.31
C PRO A 102 24.76 22.67 -7.74
N TRP A 103 24.58 22.39 -9.04
CA TRP A 103 23.33 21.84 -9.55
C TRP A 103 23.04 20.41 -9.03
N ILE A 104 24.08 19.62 -8.73
CA ILE A 104 23.93 18.28 -8.12
C ILE A 104 23.35 18.41 -6.72
N VAL A 105 23.83 19.39 -5.94
CA VAL A 105 23.34 19.65 -4.57
C VAL A 105 21.86 20.02 -4.59
N VAL A 106 21.45 20.92 -5.50
CA VAL A 106 20.04 21.30 -5.67
C VAL A 106 19.18 20.10 -6.07
N TRP A 107 19.69 19.25 -6.96
CA TRP A 107 18.99 18.04 -7.38
C TRP A 107 18.81 17.03 -6.23
N VAL A 108 19.89 16.73 -5.50
CA VAL A 108 19.85 15.83 -4.33
C VAL A 108 18.90 16.38 -3.25
N ALA A 109 18.87 17.69 -3.05
CA ALA A 109 17.92 18.33 -2.15
C ALA A 109 16.47 18.08 -2.58
N ALA A 110 16.17 18.34 -3.86
CA ALA A 110 14.84 18.15 -4.43
C ALA A 110 14.36 16.70 -4.30
N MET A 111 15.27 15.73 -4.51
CA MET A 111 15.00 14.30 -4.29
C MET A 111 14.67 14.01 -2.82
N GLY A 112 15.52 14.47 -1.89
CA GLY A 112 15.31 14.27 -0.46
C GLY A 112 13.96 14.80 0.04
N PHE A 113 13.61 16.03 -0.35
CA PHE A 113 12.31 16.61 0.01
C PHE A 113 11.12 15.91 -0.65
N SER A 114 11.27 15.48 -1.90
CA SER A 114 10.20 14.77 -2.62
C SER A 114 9.93 13.40 -2.02
N ASP A 115 10.96 12.66 -1.63
CA ASP A 115 10.82 11.37 -0.95
C ASP A 115 10.16 11.52 0.43
N LEU A 116 10.52 12.55 1.20
CA LEU A 116 9.85 12.85 2.48
C LEU A 116 8.37 13.23 2.28
N ALA A 117 8.07 14.02 1.26
CA ALA A 117 6.70 14.37 0.91
C ALA A 117 5.88 13.16 0.43
N ALA A 118 6.50 12.26 -0.34
CA ALA A 118 5.89 11.01 -0.78
C ALA A 118 5.63 10.07 0.41
N ALA A 119 6.58 9.95 1.34
CA ALA A 119 6.43 9.19 2.57
C ALA A 119 5.26 9.71 3.42
N ALA A 120 5.20 11.02 3.63
CA ALA A 120 4.07 11.65 4.33
C ALA A 120 2.74 11.41 3.59
N GLY A 121 2.75 11.54 2.26
CA GLY A 121 1.58 11.26 1.42
C GLY A 121 1.07 9.82 1.55
N LEU A 122 1.97 8.83 1.67
CA LEU A 122 1.62 7.42 1.87
C LEU A 122 1.06 7.15 3.27
N VAL A 123 1.71 7.67 4.32
CA VAL A 123 1.32 7.45 5.72
C VAL A 123 -0.03 8.10 6.01
N PHE A 124 -0.23 9.35 5.58
CA PHE A 124 -1.49 10.08 5.78
C PHE A 124 -2.54 9.82 4.70
N TRP A 125 -2.26 8.92 3.76
CA TRP A 125 -3.12 8.59 2.63
C TRP A 125 -3.67 9.81 1.88
N LYS A 126 -2.75 10.69 1.45
CA LYS A 126 -3.04 11.85 0.59
C LYS A 126 -2.55 11.54 -0.83
N PRO A 127 -3.35 10.85 -1.68
CA PRO A 127 -2.89 10.37 -2.98
C PRO A 127 -2.46 11.51 -3.91
N LYS A 128 -3.11 12.68 -3.84
CA LYS A 128 -2.68 13.86 -4.61
C LYS A 128 -1.27 14.31 -4.24
N LEU A 129 -0.98 14.40 -2.94
CA LEU A 129 0.34 14.77 -2.42
C LEU A 129 1.41 13.75 -2.83
N PHE A 130 1.08 12.46 -2.71
CA PHE A 130 1.96 11.37 -3.14
C PHE A 130 2.31 11.48 -4.63
N TRP A 131 1.30 11.63 -5.51
CA TRP A 131 1.54 11.74 -6.95
C TRP A 131 2.32 12.99 -7.32
N THR A 132 2.05 14.13 -6.70
CA THR A 132 2.83 15.36 -6.95
C THR A 132 4.29 15.18 -6.52
N ALA A 133 4.53 14.60 -5.34
CA ALA A 133 5.88 14.34 -4.84
C ALA A 133 6.62 13.33 -5.73
N PHE A 134 5.93 12.27 -6.16
CA PHE A 134 6.47 11.28 -7.08
C PHE A 134 6.87 11.91 -8.42
N VAL A 135 6.01 12.73 -9.03
CA VAL A 135 6.31 13.41 -10.30
C VAL A 135 7.48 14.37 -10.15
N LEU A 136 7.55 15.11 -9.04
CA LEU A 136 8.65 16.01 -8.71
C LEU A 136 9.98 15.28 -8.50
N ALA A 137 9.96 14.06 -7.96
CA ALA A 137 11.16 13.21 -7.86
C ALA A 137 11.52 12.57 -9.21
N ALA A 138 10.53 12.08 -9.96
CA ALA A 138 10.73 11.30 -11.17
C ALA A 138 11.19 12.14 -12.36
N LEU A 139 10.67 13.36 -12.55
CA LEU A 139 10.99 14.20 -13.71
C LEU A 139 12.46 14.64 -13.75
N PRO A 140 13.05 15.24 -12.68
CA PRO A 140 14.45 15.63 -12.68
C PRO A 140 15.37 14.42 -12.86
N SER A 141 14.99 13.31 -12.23
CA SER A 141 15.72 12.06 -12.30
C SER A 141 15.71 11.52 -13.74
N LEU A 142 14.55 11.44 -14.40
CA LEU A 142 14.47 11.04 -15.82
C LEU A 142 15.31 11.94 -16.72
N GLY A 143 15.24 13.26 -16.51
CA GLY A 143 16.06 14.22 -17.25
C GLY A 143 17.57 13.96 -17.10
N LEU A 144 18.03 13.68 -15.89
CA LEU A 144 19.42 13.34 -15.61
C LEU A 144 19.85 11.99 -16.19
N THR A 145 19.00 10.98 -16.16
CA THR A 145 19.29 9.68 -16.79
C THR A 145 19.42 9.83 -18.30
N VAL A 146 18.51 10.56 -18.94
CA VAL A 146 18.57 10.84 -20.38
C VAL A 146 19.82 11.64 -20.73
N PHE A 147 20.14 12.67 -19.96
CA PHE A 147 21.36 13.47 -20.15
C PHE A 147 22.64 12.65 -19.95
N GLY A 148 22.69 11.82 -18.91
CA GLY A 148 23.82 10.92 -18.63
C GLY A 148 24.05 9.91 -19.74
N LEU A 149 22.98 9.30 -20.25
CA LEU A 149 23.02 8.40 -21.41
C LEU A 149 23.47 9.12 -22.68
N ALA A 150 22.97 10.34 -22.93
CA ALA A 150 23.33 11.14 -24.10
C ALA A 150 24.81 11.58 -24.08
N THR A 151 25.35 11.87 -22.89
CA THR A 151 26.74 12.30 -22.70
C THR A 151 27.74 11.15 -22.53
N ARG A 152 27.28 9.88 -22.49
CA ARG A 152 28.08 8.69 -22.17
C ARG A 152 28.90 8.83 -20.89
N SER A 153 28.39 9.56 -19.91
CA SER A 153 29.08 9.73 -18.63
C SER A 153 28.83 8.50 -17.75
N ASP A 154 29.85 7.67 -17.62
CA ASP A 154 29.87 6.47 -16.79
C ASP A 154 29.64 6.76 -15.29
N MET A 155 29.84 8.02 -14.86
CA MET A 155 29.37 8.50 -13.55
C MET A 155 27.84 8.40 -13.40
N PHE A 156 27.04 8.68 -14.43
CA PHE A 156 25.58 8.74 -14.32
C PHE A 156 24.92 7.37 -14.22
N LEU A 157 25.48 6.34 -14.85
CA LEU A 157 24.97 4.97 -14.70
C LEU A 157 25.09 4.47 -13.25
N ARG A 158 26.05 5.00 -12.47
CA ARG A 158 26.16 4.72 -11.02
C ARG A 158 25.06 5.43 -10.20
N PHE A 159 24.47 6.50 -10.74
CA PHE A 159 23.34 7.24 -10.15
C PHE A 159 21.96 6.74 -10.61
N ALA A 160 21.87 5.70 -11.43
CA ALA A 160 20.59 5.11 -11.87
C ALA A 160 19.95 4.17 -10.83
N TRP A 161 20.71 3.73 -9.82
CA TRP A 161 20.23 2.90 -8.71
C TRP A 161 19.04 3.52 -7.90
N PRO A 162 19.03 4.82 -7.54
CA PRO A 162 17.92 5.42 -6.80
C PRO A 162 16.58 5.48 -7.54
N PHE A 163 16.52 5.10 -8.82
CA PHE A 163 15.26 4.97 -9.56
C PHE A 163 14.51 3.69 -9.23
N VAL A 164 15.20 2.65 -8.75
CA VAL A 164 14.57 1.36 -8.43
C VAL A 164 13.55 1.50 -7.31
N PRO A 165 13.83 2.18 -6.17
CA PRO A 165 12.82 2.43 -5.13
C PRO A 165 11.63 3.25 -5.64
N LEU A 166 11.87 4.31 -6.42
CA LEU A 166 10.80 5.15 -6.99
C LEU A 166 9.93 4.38 -7.99
N ALA A 167 10.53 3.55 -8.85
CA ALA A 167 9.79 2.71 -9.79
C ALA A 167 8.96 1.64 -9.06
N LEU A 168 9.50 1.04 -7.99
CA LEU A 168 8.77 0.10 -7.15
C LEU A 168 7.61 0.78 -6.41
N LEU A 169 7.82 1.99 -5.89
CA LEU A 169 6.78 2.82 -5.26
C LEU A 169 5.67 3.19 -6.26
N ALA A 170 6.04 3.60 -7.47
CA ALA A 170 5.10 3.89 -8.55
C ALA A 170 4.30 2.64 -8.95
N GLY A 171 4.98 1.51 -9.11
CA GLY A 171 4.37 0.22 -9.42
C GLY A 171 3.38 -0.21 -8.34
N ALA A 172 3.76 -0.09 -7.06
CA ALA A 172 2.89 -0.37 -5.94
C ALA A 172 1.67 0.56 -5.90
N ALA A 173 1.85 1.87 -6.13
CA ALA A 173 0.77 2.83 -6.17
C ALA A 173 -0.20 2.59 -7.34
N LEU A 174 0.32 2.26 -8.53
CA LEU A 174 -0.48 1.89 -9.69
C LEU A 174 -1.26 0.60 -9.44
N PHE A 175 -0.64 -0.40 -8.82
CA PHE A 175 -1.29 -1.65 -8.47
C PHE A 175 -2.43 -1.43 -7.47
N LEU A 176 -2.21 -0.62 -6.43
CA LEU A 176 -3.25 -0.25 -5.46
C LEU A 176 -4.40 0.53 -6.14
N ALA A 177 -4.08 1.49 -7.00
CA ALA A 177 -5.09 2.23 -7.76
C ALA A 177 -5.88 1.32 -8.73
N TRP A 178 -5.23 0.30 -9.29
CA TRP A 178 -5.88 -0.70 -10.14
C TRP A 178 -6.84 -1.58 -9.33
N LEU A 179 -6.42 -2.06 -8.16
CA LEU A 179 -7.29 -2.82 -7.24
C LEU A 179 -8.53 -1.99 -6.82
N GLU A 180 -8.34 -0.70 -6.52
CA GLU A 180 -9.45 0.21 -6.18
C GLU A 180 -10.45 0.38 -7.34
N ARG A 181 -9.98 0.44 -8.60
CA ARG A 181 -10.88 0.48 -9.77
C ARG A 181 -11.60 -0.84 -9.99
N GLY A 182 -10.93 -1.98 -9.76
CA GLY A 182 -11.52 -3.32 -9.88
C GLY A 182 -12.69 -3.54 -8.93
N SER A 183 -12.58 -3.01 -7.70
CA SER A 183 -13.64 -3.09 -6.68
C SER A 183 -14.90 -2.27 -6.99
N ARG A 184 -14.87 -1.37 -7.98
CA ARG A 184 -16.01 -0.51 -8.34
C ARG A 184 -16.83 -1.01 -9.53
N ARG A 185 -16.49 -2.15 -10.13
CA ARG A 185 -17.35 -2.74 -11.15
C ARG A 185 -18.63 -3.22 -10.46
N PRO A 186 -19.82 -2.67 -10.78
CA PRO A 186 -21.06 -3.19 -10.25
C PRO A 186 -21.15 -4.66 -10.65
N ILE A 187 -21.45 -5.52 -9.68
CA ILE A 187 -21.89 -6.88 -9.98
C ILE A 187 -23.15 -6.67 -10.82
N ALA A 188 -23.06 -6.95 -12.12
CA ALA A 188 -24.23 -6.94 -12.98
C ALA A 188 -25.22 -7.94 -12.38
N ALA A 189 -26.31 -7.40 -11.85
CA ALA A 189 -27.46 -8.16 -11.37
C ALA A 189 -28.23 -8.73 -12.56
#